data_AF-A0A0G1BCI7-F1
#
_entry.id   AF-A0A0G1BCI7-F1
#
_cell.length_a   1.000
_cell.length_b   1.000
_cell.length_c   1.000
_cell.angle_alpha   90.00
_cell.angle_beta   90.00
_cell.angle_gamma   90.00
#
_symmetry.space_group_name_H-M   'P 1'
#
loop_
_entity.id
_entity.type
_entity.pdbx_description
1 polymer ?
#
loop_
_entity_poly.entity_id
_entity_poly.type
_entity_poly.pdbx_seq_one_letter_code
_entity_poly.pdbx_strand_id
1 'polypeptide(L)' 'MTYSLVCADGHDPETITVEAMGDEEAMTKMMVKSKAHLDVNHSEMASMTEEQSRAFISSHWTKT' A
#
# COMPACT_ATOMS: atom_id res chain seq x y z
N MET A 1 13.03 6.16 7.60
CA MET A 1 13.05 5.44 6.32
C MET A 1 11.76 5.74 5.61
N THR A 2 11.81 5.88 4.30
CA THR A 2 10.65 6.21 3.48
C THR A 2 10.28 5.00 2.65
N TYR A 3 9.01 4.62 2.72
CA TYR A 3 8.45 3.53 1.94
C TYR A 3 7.43 4.13 0.97
N SER A 4 7.50 3.73 -0.29
CA SER A 4 6.61 4.20 -1.34
C SER A 4 6.04 3.05 -2.15
N LEU A 5 4.74 3.07 -2.42
CA LEU A 5 4.06 2.13 -3.33
C LEU A 5 3.36 2.94 -4.42
N VAL A 6 3.60 2.58 -5.68
CA VAL A 6 2.98 3.23 -6.83
C VAL A 6 1.90 2.31 -7.38
N CYS A 7 0.68 2.80 -7.51
CA CYS A 7 -0.40 2.12 -8.23
C CYS A 7 -0.74 2.91 -9.49
N ALA A 8 -0.84 2.24 -10.63
CA ALA A 8 -1.18 2.84 -11.92
C ALA A 8 -2.17 1.95 -12.71
N ASP A 9 -2.96 1.14 -11.99
CA ASP A 9 -3.80 0.11 -12.60
C ASP A 9 -5.21 0.65 -12.86
N GLY A 10 -5.47 1.05 -14.10
CA GLY A 10 -6.80 1.53 -14.53
C GLY A 10 -7.16 2.95 -14.07
N HIS A 11 -6.25 3.67 -13.42
CA HIS A 11 -6.38 5.08 -13.04
C HIS A 11 -5.03 5.82 -13.19
N ASP A 12 -5.03 7.16 -13.05
CA ASP A 12 -3.80 7.95 -13.07
C ASP A 12 -2.84 7.46 -11.98
N PRO A 13 -1.51 7.40 -12.23
CA PRO A 13 -0.57 6.88 -11.25
C PRO A 13 -0.63 7.63 -9.92
N GLU A 14 -0.87 6.89 -8.84
CA GLU A 14 -0.87 7.40 -7.47
C GLU A 14 0.28 6.78 -6.68
N THR A 15 1.04 7.64 -6.00
CA THR A 15 2.12 7.22 -5.10
C THR A 15 1.67 7.36 -3.66
N ILE A 16 1.59 6.23 -2.96
CA ILE A 16 1.37 6.18 -1.52
C ILE A 16 2.75 6.17 -0.85
N THR A 17 3.01 7.16 0.01
CA THR A 17 4.28 7.28 0.76
C THR A 17 4.04 7.33 2.27
N VAL A 18 4.86 6.62 3.03
CA VAL A 18 4.91 6.68 4.50
C VAL A 18 6.34 6.74 5.01
N GLU A 19 6.53 7.44 6.12
CA GLU A 19 7.77 7.42 6.89
C GLU A 19 7.62 6.49 8.09
N ALA A 20 8.63 5.68 8.36
CA ALA A 20 8.65 4.74 9.48
C ALA A 20 10.07 4.41 9.94
N MET A 21 10.18 3.92 11.18
CA MET A 21 11.41 3.46 11.82
C MET A 21 11.73 1.99 11.52
N GLY A 22 10.81 1.24 10.91
CA GLY A 22 10.98 -0.17 10.55
C GLY A 22 9.85 -0.69 9.67
N ASP A 23 10.01 -1.92 9.17
CA ASP A 23 9.09 -2.52 8.19
C ASP A 23 7.69 -2.79 8.80
N GLU A 24 7.60 -3.16 10.09
CA GLU A 24 6.31 -3.39 10.75
C GLU A 24 5.48 -2.10 10.89
N GLU A 25 6.13 -1.00 11.30
CA GLU A 25 5.49 0.31 11.37
C GLU A 25 5.11 0.80 9.97
N ALA A 26 6.00 0.61 8.98
CA ALA A 26 5.74 0.98 7.59
C ALA A 26 4.56 0.22 7.01
N MET A 27 4.47 -1.10 7.25
CA MET A 27 3.37 -1.95 6.79
C MET A 27 2.04 -1.48 7.37
N THR A 28 2.02 -1.20 8.67
CA THR A 28 0.81 -0.70 9.37
C THR A 28 0.35 0.62 8.76
N LYS A 29 1.26 1.57 8.56
CA LYS A 29 0.94 2.87 7.93
C LYS A 29 0.51 2.71 6.47
N MET A 30 1.16 1.80 5.73
CA MET A 30 0.83 1.54 4.33
C MET A 30 -0.56 0.95 4.19
N MET A 31 -0.91 -0.08 4.96
CA MET A 31 -2.24 -0.68 4.93
C MET A 31 -3.36 0.34 5.18
N VAL A 32 -3.15 1.27 6.12
CA VAL A 32 -4.12 2.34 6.39
C VAL A 32 -4.29 3.27 5.18
N LYS A 33 -3.17 3.71 4.58
CA LYS A 33 -3.22 4.61 3.41
C LYS A 33 -3.71 3.92 2.15
N SER A 34 -3.27 2.68 1.89
CA SER A 34 -3.67 1.92 0.73
C SER A 34 -5.14 1.52 0.79
N LYS A 35 -5.70 1.25 1.97
CA LYS A 35 -7.15 1.00 2.10
C LYS A 35 -8.00 2.15 1.54
N ALA A 36 -7.66 3.41 1.85
CA ALA A 36 -8.38 4.56 1.32
C ALA A 36 -8.29 4.65 -0.23
N HIS A 37 -7.15 4.29 -0.80
CA HIS A 37 -6.96 4.22 -2.24
C HIS A 37 -7.77 3.06 -2.87
N LEU A 38 -7.74 1.87 -2.25
CA LEU A 38 -8.49 0.70 -2.70
C LEU A 38 -10.01 0.92 -2.67
N ASP A 39 -10.54 1.55 -1.62
CA ASP A 39 -11.98 1.84 -1.51
C ASP A 39 -12.50 2.72 -2.67
N VAL A 40 -11.63 3.55 -3.26
CA VAL A 40 -11.97 4.46 -4.36
C VAL A 40 -11.69 3.83 -5.73
N ASN A 41 -10.50 3.26 -5.91
CA ASN A 41 -9.99 2.84 -7.22
C ASN A 41 -10.09 1.33 -7.47
N HIS A 42 -10.11 0.52 -6.41
CA HIS A 42 -10.03 -0.95 -6.49
C HIS A 42 -10.99 -1.63 -5.49
N SER A 43 -12.27 -1.24 -5.51
CA SER A 43 -13.27 -1.77 -4.57
C SER A 43 -13.41 -3.30 -4.60
N GLU A 44 -13.03 -3.95 -5.70
CA GLU A 44 -12.96 -5.41 -5.82
C GLU A 44 -11.85 -6.05 -4.97
N MET A 45 -10.80 -5.30 -4.64
CA MET A 45 -9.71 -5.74 -3.76
C MET A 45 -10.11 -5.72 -2.28
N ALA A 46 -11.33 -5.27 -1.94
CA ALA A 46 -11.88 -5.33 -0.59
C ALA A 46 -12.01 -6.77 -0.06
N SER A 47 -11.94 -7.80 -0.91
CA SER A 47 -11.95 -9.20 -0.50
C SER A 47 -10.57 -9.76 -0.12
N MET A 48 -9.49 -9.00 -0.30
CA MET A 48 -8.16 -9.46 0.10
C MET A 48 -8.08 -9.64 1.61
N THR A 49 -7.48 -10.73 2.05
CA THR A 49 -7.15 -10.90 3.46
C THR A 49 -6.05 -9.91 3.86
N GLU A 50 -5.92 -9.67 5.16
CA GLU A 50 -4.81 -8.87 5.69
C GLU A 50 -3.45 -9.44 5.24
N GLU A 51 -3.28 -10.76 5.29
CA GLU A 51 -2.03 -11.42 4.88
C GLU A 51 -1.71 -11.17 3.39
N GLN A 52 -2.71 -11.32 2.51
CA GLN A 52 -2.55 -11.04 1.09
C GLN A 52 -2.20 -9.58 0.84
N SER A 53 -2.84 -8.66 1.57
CA SER A 53 -2.57 -7.22 1.46
C SER A 53 -1.14 -6.89 1.89
N ARG A 54 -0.67 -7.50 2.97
CA ARG A 54 0.70 -7.33 3.47
C ARG A 54 1.74 -7.87 2.50
N ALA A 55 1.49 -9.05 1.92
CA ALA A 55 2.36 -9.64 0.90
C ALA A 55 2.41 -8.80 -0.38
N PHE A 56 1.28 -8.23 -0.80
CA PHE A 56 1.22 -7.32 -1.94
C PHE A 56 2.04 -6.05 -1.69
N ILE A 57 1.81 -5.38 -0.56
CA ILE A 57 2.51 -4.13 -0.23
C ILE A 57 4.02 -4.37 -0.14
N SER A 58 4.46 -5.43 0.55
CA SER A 58 5.89 -5.70 0.74
C SER A 58 6.62 -6.08 -0.54
N SER A 59 5.92 -6.68 -1.51
CA SER A 59 6.49 -7.04 -2.82
C SER A 59 6.55 -5.87 -3.81
N HIS A 60 5.77 -4.80 -3.59
CA HIS A 60 5.65 -3.68 -4.54
C HIS A 60 6.17 -2.34 -3.99
N TRP A 61 6.45 -2.24 -2.69
CA TRP A 61 7.01 -1.01 -2.14
C TRP A 61 8.50 -0.84 -2.47
N THR A 62 8.92 0.41 -2.52
CA THR A 62 10.34 0.79 -2.54
C THR A 62 10.68 1.39 -1.19
N LYS A 63 11.80 0.95 -0.60
CA LYS A 63 12.34 1.45 0.67
C LYS A 63 13.57 2.31 0.39
N THR A 64 13.60 3.51 0.94
CA THR A 64 14.69 4.50 0.83
C THR A 64 15.06 5.11 2.17
#